data_AF-A0A1Q6INT4-F1
#
_entry.id   AF-A0A1Q6INT4-F1
#
_cell.length_a   1.000
_cell.length_b   1.000
_cell.length_c   1.000
_cell.angle_alpha   90.00
_cell.angle_beta   90.00
_cell.angle_gamma   90.00
#
_symmetry.space_group_name_H-M   'P 1'
#
loop_
_entity.id
_entity.type
_entity.pdbx_description
1 polymer ?
#
loop_
_entity_poly.entity_id
_entity_poly.type
_entity_poly.pdbx_seq_one_letter_code
_entity_poly.pdbx_strand_id
1 'polypeptide(L)'
;METDHQNTFQPTENRYSSLGGEEFQPEKPDVTGKCLPKGFISTDNEPLKHFYLQMSRMMCPSVTADSTECEILQILYTRVKKSCKLLKLLDTHPWSDIDPFLIKACSFYLFTDLSDSLKEKRRLNNILYRQSIFTGKISELHDLIAHDLIFFCRVKTDLEEMLRIDPSDPASIDPVLSGKDTGTIK
;
A
#
# COMPACT_ATOMS: atom_id res chain seq x y z
N MET A 1 38.55 34.64 -15.95
CA MET A 1 37.83 33.93 -17.04
C MET A 1 36.94 32.91 -16.36
N GLU A 2 35.69 33.28 -16.17
CA GLU A 2 34.64 32.39 -15.65
C GLU A 2 34.16 31.49 -16.80
N THR A 3 34.05 30.18 -16.55
CA THR A 3 33.38 29.26 -17.46
C THR A 3 32.10 28.78 -16.80
N ASP A 4 31.01 29.26 -17.36
CA ASP A 4 29.61 28.98 -17.01
C ASP A 4 29.27 27.51 -17.32
N HIS A 5 28.73 26.78 -16.35
CA HIS A 5 28.23 25.42 -16.53
C HIS A 5 26.70 25.46 -16.65
N GLN A 6 26.21 25.68 -17.87
CA GLN A 6 24.79 25.44 -18.20
C GLN A 6 24.51 23.94 -18.25
N ASN A 7 24.11 23.36 -17.11
CA ASN A 7 23.42 22.07 -17.05
C ASN A 7 21.95 22.28 -17.40
N THR A 8 21.60 22.20 -18.69
CA THR A 8 20.21 22.10 -19.12
C THR A 8 19.71 20.68 -18.83
N PHE A 9 18.95 20.53 -17.74
CA PHE A 9 18.16 19.33 -17.47
C PHE A 9 17.12 19.16 -18.58
N GLN A 10 17.30 18.17 -19.45
CA GLN A 10 16.27 17.74 -20.39
C GLN A 10 15.36 16.73 -19.70
N PRO A 11 14.02 16.92 -19.66
CA PRO A 11 13.10 15.91 -19.15
C PRO A 11 13.19 14.69 -20.06
N THR A 12 13.69 13.57 -19.55
CA THR A 12 13.68 12.33 -20.31
C THR A 12 12.23 11.83 -20.35
N GLU A 13 11.66 11.77 -21.54
CA GLU A 13 10.30 11.26 -21.77
C GLU A 13 10.11 9.89 -21.09
N ASN A 14 9.01 9.79 -20.36
CA ASN A 14 8.60 8.60 -19.62
C ASN A 14 8.35 7.42 -20.57
N ARG A 15 9.37 6.56 -20.77
CA ARG A 15 9.30 5.36 -21.61
C ARG A 15 8.56 4.16 -20.98
N TYR A 16 7.72 4.38 -19.97
CA TYR A 16 6.86 3.33 -19.42
C TYR A 16 5.48 3.20 -20.10
N SER A 17 5.18 4.01 -21.13
CA SER A 17 3.89 3.99 -21.85
C SER A 17 3.67 2.81 -22.81
N SER A 18 4.41 1.70 -22.69
CA SER A 18 4.34 0.60 -23.67
C SER A 18 4.34 -0.81 -23.08
N LEU A 19 4.18 -0.97 -21.77
CA LEU A 19 3.78 -2.26 -21.20
C LEU A 19 2.25 -2.32 -21.22
N GLY A 20 1.73 -3.04 -22.20
CA GLY A 20 0.31 -3.20 -22.41
C GLY A 20 -0.42 -3.75 -21.20
N GLY A 21 -1.56 -3.13 -20.89
CA GLY A 21 -2.81 -3.88 -20.93
C GLY A 21 -3.23 -4.64 -19.67
N GLU A 22 -2.97 -4.12 -18.48
CA GLU A 22 -3.96 -4.19 -17.41
C GLU A 22 -4.22 -2.77 -16.93
N GLU A 23 -5.15 -2.12 -17.62
CA GLU A 23 -5.80 -0.92 -17.14
C GLU A 23 -6.23 -1.21 -15.71
N PHE A 24 -5.68 -0.48 -14.72
CA PHE A 24 -6.26 -0.45 -13.39
C PHE A 24 -7.69 0.06 -13.56
N GLN A 25 -8.61 -0.87 -13.76
CA GLN A 25 -10.02 -0.59 -13.72
C GLN A 25 -10.25 -0.03 -12.32
N PRO A 26 -10.67 1.24 -12.17
CA PRO A 26 -11.27 1.63 -10.91
C PRO A 26 -12.34 0.59 -10.62
N GLU A 27 -12.34 -0.01 -9.42
CA GLU A 27 -13.48 -0.82 -8.97
C GLU A 27 -14.73 -0.05 -9.37
N LYS A 28 -15.52 -0.62 -10.29
CA LYS A 28 -16.80 -0.03 -10.68
C LYS A 28 -17.51 0.29 -9.37
N PRO A 29 -18.05 1.52 -9.18
CA PRO A 29 -18.88 1.78 -8.01
C PRO A 29 -19.93 0.68 -8.04
N ASP A 30 -19.99 -0.13 -6.99
CA ASP A 30 -20.97 -1.19 -6.87
C ASP A 30 -22.35 -0.53 -7.02
N VAL A 31 -22.96 -0.68 -8.21
CA VAL A 31 -24.30 -0.15 -8.53
C VAL A 31 -25.37 -1.01 -7.85
N THR A 32 -24.97 -1.88 -6.91
CA THR A 32 -25.88 -2.23 -5.84
C THR A 32 -25.93 -1.04 -4.89
N GLY A 33 -26.96 -0.21 -5.04
CA GLY A 33 -27.41 0.76 -4.04
C GLY A 33 -27.84 0.08 -2.74
N LYS A 34 -26.94 -0.73 -2.16
CA LYS A 34 -26.98 -1.10 -0.75
C LYS A 34 -26.63 0.18 -0.03
N CYS A 35 -27.69 0.95 0.24
CA CYS A 35 -27.73 1.89 1.34
C CYS A 35 -26.88 1.26 2.45
N LEU A 36 -25.71 1.85 2.75
CA LEU A 36 -24.91 1.45 3.89
C LEU A 36 -25.89 1.35 5.05
N PRO A 37 -25.89 0.24 5.81
CA PRO A 37 -26.85 0.07 6.89
C PRO A 37 -26.82 1.36 7.71
N LYS A 38 -27.99 1.96 7.95
CA LYS A 38 -28.14 3.18 8.78
C LYS A 38 -27.53 2.87 10.14
N GLY A 39 -26.23 3.12 10.23
CA GLY A 39 -25.41 2.58 11.30
C GLY A 39 -25.62 3.44 12.53
N PHE A 40 -25.56 2.79 13.68
CA PHE A 40 -25.66 3.44 14.96
C PHE A 40 -24.26 3.77 15.46
N ILE A 41 -24.01 5.03 15.80
CA ILE A 41 -22.76 5.42 16.46
C ILE A 41 -22.96 5.21 17.96
N SER A 42 -22.12 4.39 18.57
CA SER A 42 -22.27 3.95 19.97
C SER A 42 -21.30 4.63 20.93
N THR A 43 -20.79 5.82 20.61
CA THR A 43 -19.84 6.50 21.49
C THR A 43 -20.47 7.70 22.18
N ASP A 44 -20.28 7.75 23.50
CA ASP A 44 -20.57 8.92 24.34
C ASP A 44 -19.40 9.93 24.29
N ASN A 45 -18.28 9.58 23.62
CA ASN A 45 -17.09 10.40 23.49
C ASN A 45 -17.19 11.33 22.27
N GLU A 46 -18.00 12.38 22.43
CA GLU A 46 -18.24 13.39 21.40
C GLU A 46 -16.95 14.05 20.85
N PRO A 47 -15.92 14.37 21.68
CA PRO A 47 -14.65 14.89 21.17
C PRO A 47 -13.94 13.93 20.20
N LEU A 48 -13.90 12.62 20.53
CA LEU A 48 -13.26 11.61 19.69
C LEU A 48 -14.01 11.42 18.37
N LYS A 49 -15.34 11.42 18.43
CA LYS A 49 -16.19 11.38 17.22
C LYS A 49 -15.92 12.58 16.32
N HIS A 50 -15.89 13.78 16.87
CA HIS A 50 -15.60 15.00 16.10
C HIS A 50 -14.20 14.95 15.45
N PHE A 51 -13.20 14.47 16.20
CA PHE A 51 -11.85 14.27 15.67
C PHE A 51 -11.85 13.36 14.44
N TYR A 52 -12.52 12.20 14.49
CA TYR A 52 -12.57 11.27 13.37
C TYR A 52 -13.40 11.78 12.18
N LEU A 53 -14.48 12.51 12.43
CA LEU A 53 -15.23 13.18 11.36
C LEU A 53 -14.36 14.21 10.63
N GLN A 54 -13.56 14.99 11.36
CA GLN A 54 -12.61 15.93 10.76
C GLN A 54 -11.50 15.21 9.99
N MET A 55 -10.94 14.13 10.56
CA MET A 55 -9.92 13.32 9.88
C MET A 55 -10.46 12.70 8.59
N SER A 56 -11.71 12.22 8.59
CA SER A 56 -12.35 11.68 7.39
C SER A 56 -12.43 12.71 6.27
N ARG A 57 -12.82 13.96 6.58
CA ARG A 57 -12.88 15.05 5.59
C ARG A 57 -11.53 15.38 4.95
N MET A 58 -10.42 15.17 5.68
CA MET A 58 -9.07 15.38 5.14
C MET A 58 -8.56 14.20 4.31
N MET A 59 -8.90 12.98 4.73
CA MET A 59 -8.33 11.75 4.17
C MET A 59 -9.18 11.12 3.06
N CYS A 60 -10.47 11.42 3.02
CA CYS A 60 -11.45 10.72 2.18
C CYS A 60 -12.18 11.72 1.27
N PRO A 61 -11.68 11.94 0.03
CA PRO A 61 -12.34 12.84 -0.93
C PRO A 61 -13.72 12.34 -1.38
N SER A 62 -14.08 11.10 -1.07
CA SER A 62 -15.39 10.51 -1.32
C SER A 62 -16.48 10.95 -0.34
N VAL A 63 -16.12 11.67 0.73
CA VAL A 63 -17.09 12.23 1.67
C VAL A 63 -17.84 13.38 0.99
N THR A 64 -19.15 13.24 0.87
CA THR A 64 -20.03 14.28 0.31
C THR A 64 -20.68 15.09 1.42
N ALA A 65 -21.17 16.29 1.10
CA ALA A 65 -21.87 17.15 2.06
C ALA A 65 -23.15 16.49 2.63
N ASP A 66 -23.75 15.57 1.88
CA ASP A 66 -24.99 14.88 2.26
C ASP A 66 -24.76 13.60 3.08
N SER A 67 -23.50 13.20 3.28
CA SER A 67 -23.17 11.99 4.02
C SER A 67 -23.46 12.15 5.52
N THR A 68 -24.12 11.16 6.11
CA THR A 68 -24.36 11.10 7.55
C THR A 68 -23.05 10.86 8.32
N GLU A 69 -23.00 11.24 9.60
CA GLU A 69 -21.81 10.98 10.44
C GLU A 69 -21.38 9.51 10.43
N CYS A 70 -22.34 8.59 10.45
CA CYS A 70 -22.04 7.16 10.43
C CYS A 70 -21.40 6.73 9.09
N GLU A 71 -21.95 7.20 7.96
CA GLU A 71 -21.37 6.91 6.64
C GLU A 71 -19.95 7.50 6.52
N ILE A 72 -19.74 8.71 7.02
CA ILE A 72 -18.42 9.37 7.03
C ILE A 72 -17.41 8.54 7.83
N LEU A 73 -17.81 8.02 8.99
CA LEU A 73 -16.95 7.16 9.82
C LEU A 73 -16.71 5.78 9.18
N GLN A 74 -17.71 5.21 8.50
CA GLN A 74 -17.56 3.94 7.76
C GLN A 74 -16.59 4.07 6.57
N ILE A 75 -16.67 5.19 5.83
CA ILE A 75 -15.72 5.51 4.75
C ILE A 75 -14.30 5.61 5.33
N LEU A 76 -14.14 6.32 6.44
CA LEU A 76 -12.85 6.44 7.12
C LEU A 76 -12.34 5.07 7.59
N TYR A 77 -13.18 4.26 8.24
CA TYR A 77 -12.83 2.91 8.69
C TYR A 77 -12.30 2.05 7.53
N THR A 78 -13.01 2.07 6.41
CA THR A 78 -12.61 1.33 5.20
C THR A 78 -11.23 1.79 4.70
N ARG A 79 -10.97 3.10 4.69
CA ARG A 79 -9.68 3.67 4.31
C ARG A 79 -8.56 3.25 5.27
N VAL A 80 -8.79 3.43 6.56
CA VAL A 80 -7.84 3.09 7.64
C VAL A 80 -7.51 1.59 7.61
N LYS A 81 -8.52 0.72 7.43
CA LYS A 81 -8.32 -0.74 7.28
C LYS A 81 -7.39 -1.06 6.12
N LYS A 82 -7.54 -0.40 4.96
CA LYS A 82 -6.63 -0.56 3.81
C LYS A 82 -5.22 -0.04 4.12
N SER A 83 -5.10 1.10 4.81
CA SER A 83 -3.81 1.64 5.26
C SER A 83 -3.08 0.68 6.21
N CYS A 84 -3.76 0.12 7.21
CA CYS A 84 -3.18 -0.88 8.11
C CYS A 84 -2.65 -2.10 7.35
N LYS A 85 -3.40 -2.60 6.36
CA LYS A 85 -2.94 -3.75 5.53
C LYS A 85 -1.67 -3.42 4.77
N LEU A 86 -1.65 -2.27 4.08
CA LEU A 86 -0.48 -1.81 3.34
C LEU A 86 0.74 -1.65 4.27
N LEU A 87 0.57 -0.92 5.36
CA LEU A 87 1.65 -0.64 6.31
C LEU A 87 2.16 -1.92 6.97
N LYS A 88 1.29 -2.89 7.27
CA LYS A 88 1.70 -4.20 7.80
C LYS A 88 2.51 -5.00 6.78
N LEU A 89 2.13 -4.97 5.49
CA LEU A 89 2.92 -5.60 4.42
C LEU A 89 4.31 -4.96 4.33
N LEU A 90 4.38 -3.63 4.45
CA LEU A 90 5.66 -2.92 4.41
C LEU A 90 6.50 -3.18 5.68
N ASP A 91 5.89 -3.15 6.85
CA ASP A 91 6.57 -3.36 8.14
C ASP A 91 7.18 -4.75 8.26
N THR A 92 6.46 -5.78 7.78
CA THR A 92 6.90 -7.18 7.81
C THR A 92 7.78 -7.57 6.63
N HIS A 93 7.95 -6.69 5.64
CA HIS A 93 8.81 -6.96 4.50
C HIS A 93 10.27 -6.91 4.94
N PRO A 94 11.09 -7.93 4.60
CA PRO A 94 12.49 -7.97 4.98
C PRO A 94 13.33 -7.06 4.07
N TRP A 95 13.27 -5.74 4.29
CA TRP A 95 13.96 -4.74 3.47
C TRP A 95 15.48 -4.92 3.46
N SER A 96 16.08 -5.34 4.58
CA SER A 96 17.53 -5.53 4.67
C SER A 96 18.03 -6.83 4.04
N ASP A 97 17.15 -7.83 3.91
CA ASP A 97 17.53 -9.17 3.46
C ASP A 97 17.23 -9.29 1.97
N ILE A 98 18.16 -8.82 1.14
CA ILE A 98 18.15 -9.19 -0.27
C ILE A 98 18.39 -10.71 -0.31
N ASP A 99 17.49 -11.45 -0.95
CA ASP A 99 17.58 -12.90 -1.09
C ASP A 99 18.98 -13.31 -1.58
N PRO A 100 19.79 -13.99 -0.74
CA PRO A 100 21.13 -14.44 -1.10
C PRO A 100 21.12 -15.33 -2.36
N PHE A 101 20.03 -16.05 -2.61
CA PHE A 101 19.85 -16.84 -3.83
C PHE A 101 19.69 -15.94 -5.05
N LEU A 102 18.96 -14.83 -4.95
CA LEU A 102 18.81 -13.85 -6.04
C LEU A 102 20.15 -13.18 -6.34
N ILE A 103 20.89 -12.74 -5.33
CA ILE A 103 22.24 -12.17 -5.52
C ILE A 103 23.15 -13.18 -6.21
N LYS A 104 23.15 -14.44 -5.74
CA LYS A 104 23.99 -15.50 -6.30
C LYS A 104 23.60 -15.84 -7.74
N ALA A 105 22.31 -15.97 -8.03
CA ALA A 105 21.81 -16.26 -9.38
C ALA A 105 22.10 -15.11 -10.36
N CYS A 106 21.87 -13.86 -9.94
CA CYS A 106 22.18 -12.68 -10.75
C CYS A 106 23.68 -12.52 -10.96
N SER A 107 24.51 -12.75 -9.94
CA SER A 107 25.96 -12.72 -10.06
C SER A 107 26.45 -13.80 -11.02
N PHE A 108 25.95 -15.03 -10.86
CA PHE A 108 26.25 -16.13 -11.79
C PHE A 108 25.91 -15.72 -13.22
N TYR A 109 24.70 -15.25 -13.50
CA TYR A 109 24.30 -14.78 -14.83
C TYR A 109 25.21 -13.66 -15.38
N LEU A 110 25.57 -12.68 -14.55
CA LEU A 110 26.41 -11.56 -14.97
C LEU A 110 27.85 -12.01 -15.30
N PHE A 111 28.42 -12.94 -14.53
CA PHE A 111 29.81 -13.38 -14.64
C PHE A 111 30.04 -14.64 -15.49
N THR A 112 28.98 -15.38 -15.84
CA THR A 112 29.11 -16.56 -16.72
C THR A 112 29.18 -16.11 -18.17
N ASP A 113 30.14 -16.62 -18.95
CA ASP A 113 30.24 -16.42 -20.41
C ASP A 113 29.21 -17.30 -21.15
N LEU A 114 27.94 -17.11 -20.82
CA LEU A 114 26.81 -17.57 -21.64
C LEU A 114 26.69 -16.64 -22.86
N SER A 115 26.17 -17.15 -23.96
CA SER A 115 25.99 -16.47 -25.25
C SER A 115 25.04 -15.25 -25.22
N ASP A 116 24.61 -14.82 -24.04
CA ASP A 116 23.72 -13.69 -23.82
C ASP A 116 24.40 -12.38 -24.22
N SER A 117 23.62 -11.46 -24.77
CA SER A 117 24.18 -10.21 -25.26
C SER A 117 24.67 -9.35 -24.08
N LEU A 118 25.83 -8.70 -24.23
CA LEU A 118 26.34 -7.74 -23.26
C LEU A 118 25.34 -6.59 -22.97
N LYS A 119 24.36 -6.39 -23.85
CA LYS A 119 23.21 -5.49 -23.67
C LYS A 119 22.22 -6.01 -22.61
N GLU A 120 21.90 -7.30 -22.60
CA GLU A 120 21.02 -7.91 -21.59
C GLU A 120 21.66 -7.93 -20.20
N LYS A 121 22.95 -8.26 -20.11
CA LYS A 121 23.70 -8.16 -18.84
C LYS A 121 23.67 -6.75 -18.27
N ARG A 122 23.87 -5.72 -19.11
CA ARG A 122 23.75 -4.32 -18.70
C ARG A 122 22.32 -3.96 -18.25
N ARG A 123 21.29 -4.45 -18.95
CA ARG A 123 19.88 -4.22 -18.56
C ARG A 123 19.57 -4.82 -17.20
N LEU A 124 19.99 -6.06 -16.95
CA LEU A 124 19.78 -6.73 -15.66
C LEU A 124 20.49 -5.99 -14.52
N ASN A 125 21.76 -5.61 -14.71
CA ASN A 125 22.52 -4.86 -13.72
C ASN A 125 21.79 -3.54 -13.35
N ASN A 126 21.28 -2.81 -14.35
CA ASN A 126 20.52 -1.59 -14.09
C ASN A 126 19.25 -1.82 -13.27
N ILE A 127 18.51 -2.91 -13.53
CA ILE A 127 17.31 -3.26 -12.75
C ILE A 127 17.69 -3.56 -11.30
N LEU A 128 18.73 -4.37 -11.09
CA LEU A 128 19.21 -4.72 -9.75
C LEU A 128 19.69 -3.50 -8.97
N TYR A 129 20.42 -2.60 -9.62
CA TYR A 129 20.87 -1.35 -9.00
C TYR A 129 19.69 -0.46 -8.61
N ARG A 130 18.69 -0.29 -9.48
CA ARG A 130 17.49 0.49 -9.14
C ARG A 130 16.73 -0.13 -7.98
N GLN A 131 16.62 -1.46 -7.95
CA GLN A 131 15.98 -2.18 -6.85
C GLN A 131 16.75 -1.99 -5.53
N SER A 132 18.08 -2.12 -5.54
CA SER A 132 18.88 -1.94 -4.32
C SER A 132 18.77 -0.54 -3.74
N ILE A 133 18.76 0.49 -4.61
CA ILE A 133 18.57 1.88 -4.16
C ILE A 133 17.17 2.09 -3.57
N PHE A 134 16.13 1.53 -4.20
CA PHE A 134 14.76 1.63 -3.69
C PHE A 134 14.63 0.95 -2.32
N THR A 135 15.11 -0.29 -2.21
CA THR A 135 15.07 -1.07 -0.98
C THR A 135 15.85 -0.39 0.15
N GLY A 136 17.05 0.14 -0.13
CA GLY A 136 17.82 0.91 0.85
C GLY A 136 17.06 2.13 1.38
N LYS A 137 16.47 2.94 0.48
CA LYS A 137 15.68 4.12 0.87
C LYS A 137 14.44 3.80 1.69
N ILE A 138 13.72 2.71 1.37
CA ILE A 138 12.55 2.32 2.15
C ILE A 138 12.96 1.74 3.51
N SER A 139 14.07 1.00 3.58
CA SER A 139 14.60 0.49 4.85
C SER A 139 14.95 1.61 5.84
N GLU A 140 15.43 2.76 5.35
CA GLU A 140 15.69 3.95 6.18
C GLU A 140 14.40 4.58 6.74
N LEU A 141 13.24 4.28 6.15
CA LEU A 141 11.93 4.76 6.57
C LEU A 141 11.15 3.72 7.40
N HIS A 142 11.77 2.59 7.76
CA HIS A 142 11.09 1.49 8.46
C HIS A 142 10.47 1.94 9.80
N ASP A 143 11.19 2.72 10.60
CA ASP A 143 10.67 3.26 11.86
C ASP A 143 9.41 4.13 11.65
N LEU A 144 9.35 4.90 10.56
CA LEU A 144 8.18 5.70 10.21
C LEU A 144 7.00 4.82 9.79
N ILE A 145 7.26 3.76 9.00
CA ILE A 145 6.25 2.78 8.61
C ILE A 145 5.66 2.09 9.85
N ALA A 146 6.50 1.68 10.79
CA ALA A 146 6.07 1.05 12.04
C ALA A 146 5.28 2.02 12.92
N HIS A 147 5.73 3.26 13.05
CA HIS A 147 5.03 4.30 13.79
C HIS A 147 3.63 4.57 13.21
N ASP A 148 3.53 4.76 11.89
CA ASP A 148 2.27 5.00 11.22
C ASP A 148 1.35 3.77 11.29
N LEU A 149 1.90 2.56 11.23
CA LEU A 149 1.13 1.33 11.42
C LEU A 149 0.46 1.31 12.80
N ILE A 150 1.19 1.66 13.85
CA ILE A 150 0.66 1.73 15.22
C ILE A 150 -0.45 2.78 15.31
N PHE A 151 -0.23 3.97 14.74
CA PHE A 151 -1.24 5.03 14.71
C PHE A 151 -2.52 4.56 14.01
N PHE A 152 -2.42 4.04 12.78
CA PHE A 152 -3.59 3.60 12.02
C PHE A 152 -4.27 2.40 12.67
N CYS A 153 -3.54 1.49 13.32
CA CYS A 153 -4.15 0.40 14.09
C CYS A 153 -4.98 0.92 15.26
N ARG A 154 -4.52 1.96 15.99
CA ARG A 154 -5.30 2.58 17.07
C ARG A 154 -6.58 3.22 16.52
N VAL A 155 -6.46 4.02 15.47
CA VAL A 155 -7.61 4.63 14.78
C VAL A 155 -8.61 3.55 14.34
N LYS A 156 -8.12 2.43 13.80
CA LYS A 156 -8.95 1.31 13.37
C LYS A 156 -9.77 0.76 14.56
N THR A 157 -9.10 0.48 15.68
CA THR A 157 -9.75 -0.06 16.88
C THR A 157 -10.83 0.89 17.41
N ASP A 158 -10.52 2.18 17.52
CA ASP A 158 -11.50 3.17 18.00
C ASP A 158 -12.74 3.22 17.09
N LEU A 159 -12.54 3.15 15.76
CA LEU A 159 -13.65 3.13 14.80
C LEU A 159 -14.46 1.84 14.88
N GLU A 160 -13.82 0.69 15.11
CA GLU A 160 -14.50 -0.60 15.31
C GLU A 160 -15.41 -0.56 16.54
N GLU A 161 -14.94 0.03 17.64
CA GLU A 161 -15.73 0.23 18.86
C GLU A 161 -16.90 1.21 18.62
N MET A 162 -16.62 2.37 18.02
CA MET A 162 -17.64 3.41 17.75
C MET A 162 -18.75 2.92 16.83
N LEU A 163 -18.42 2.12 15.83
CA LEU A 163 -19.35 1.61 14.81
C LEU A 163 -19.96 0.25 15.19
N ARG A 164 -19.59 -0.31 16.36
CA ARG A 164 -19.97 -1.66 16.80
C ARG A 164 -19.71 -2.73 15.74
N ILE A 165 -18.57 -2.64 15.06
CA ILE A 165 -18.17 -3.62 14.05
C ILE A 165 -17.66 -4.86 14.79
N ASP A 166 -18.28 -6.02 14.55
CA ASP A 166 -17.77 -7.29 15.08
C ASP A 166 -16.47 -7.67 14.33
N PRO A 167 -15.34 -7.85 15.04
CA PRO A 167 -14.09 -8.34 14.44
C PRO A 167 -14.22 -9.71 13.77
N SER A 168 -15.31 -10.45 14.06
CA SER A 168 -15.60 -11.80 13.59
C SER A 168 -16.44 -11.85 12.30
N ASP A 169 -16.95 -10.69 11.85
CA ASP A 169 -17.77 -10.61 10.64
C ASP A 169 -16.93 -11.00 9.40
N PRO A 170 -17.35 -11.95 8.55
CA PRO A 170 -16.61 -12.34 7.35
C PRO A 170 -16.39 -11.19 6.34
N ALA A 171 -17.11 -10.07 6.44
CA ALA A 171 -16.79 -8.84 5.70
C ALA A 171 -15.60 -8.04 6.31
N SER A 172 -15.30 -8.29 7.59
CA SER A 172 -14.18 -7.71 8.33
C SER A 172 -12.88 -8.54 8.17
N ILE A 173 -13.00 -9.86 7.96
CA ILE A 173 -11.89 -10.79 7.73
C ILE A 173 -11.62 -10.93 6.23
N ASP A 174 -10.47 -10.43 5.77
CA ASP A 174 -10.00 -10.71 4.41
C ASP A 174 -9.60 -12.19 4.29
N PRO A 175 -10.14 -12.95 3.33
CA PRO A 175 -9.81 -14.36 3.14
C PRO A 175 -8.35 -14.60 2.73
N VAL A 176 -7.59 -13.56 2.37
CA VAL A 176 -6.18 -13.65 1.94
C VAL A 176 -5.23 -13.96 3.10
N LEU A 177 -5.64 -13.77 4.36
CA LEU A 177 -4.80 -14.08 5.53
C LEU A 177 -5.23 -15.34 6.30
N SER A 178 -6.31 -16.01 5.90
CA SER A 178 -6.61 -17.34 6.43
C SER A 178 -5.87 -18.36 5.58
N GLY A 179 -4.59 -18.57 5.91
CA GLY A 179 -3.84 -19.75 5.50
C GLY A 179 -4.50 -21.00 6.10
N LYS A 180 -5.63 -21.42 5.51
CA LYS A 180 -6.12 -22.78 5.59
C LYS A 180 -5.59 -23.49 4.36
N ASP A 181 -4.36 -23.99 4.51
CA ASP A 181 -3.91 -25.18 3.80
C ASP A 181 -4.81 -26.34 4.24
N THR A 182 -6.02 -26.41 3.68
CA THR A 182 -6.75 -27.67 3.59
C THR A 182 -6.28 -28.34 2.32
N GLY A 183 -5.26 -29.18 2.47
CA GLY A 183 -4.63 -29.88 1.36
C GLY A 183 -5.54 -30.89 0.67
N THR A 184 -4.98 -31.61 -0.29
CA THR A 184 -5.01 -33.08 -0.37
C THR A 184 -4.17 -33.53 -1.56
N ILE A 185 -3.24 -34.42 -1.24
CA ILE A 185 -2.46 -35.28 -2.13
C ILE A 185 -3.33 -35.88 -3.23
N LYS A 186 -2.87 -35.81 -4.48
CA LYS A 186 -2.98 -36.91 -5.46
C LYS A 186 -1.72 -36.96 -6.30
#